data_AF-A0A6C0BJX5-F1
#
_entry.id   AF-A0A6C0BJX5-F1
#
_cell.length_a   1.000
_cell.length_b   1.000
_cell.length_c   1.000
_cell.angle_alpha   90.00
_cell.angle_beta   90.00
_cell.angle_gamma   90.00
#
_symmetry.space_group_name_H-M   'P 1'
#
loop_
_entity.id
_entity.type
_entity.pdbx_description
1 polymer ?
#
loop_
_entity_poly.entity_id
_entity_poly.type
_entity_poly.pdbx_seq_one_letter_code
_entity_poly.pdbx_strand_id
1 'polypeptide(L)'
;MSESILVEAKKDTTEKLVDLLCPHIYNGLLMMYKQSVELNPNESIKMFQINLGRVPVLPTTTLKSDYEYLLHEGKCDEKELTQLIENLFICHAKLNLMARGLSLDANISLKDLEIPTNMNFVHQCYINTAREIYPNAYLFSHKYSLEQQAQNREFIDQKITKGIERTIRDFIPLETLFNKYIRNNITRKSGKQKGGKKKNNLESLMNVNLDTSFVDEIEKNVDLQSNRLIEENLAKLKNSTPSLPAEHFSKIILPSEQLIDTIIPPELSESPDTPDTPDTPDTP
;
A
#
# COMPACT_ATOMS: atom_id res chain seq x y z
N MET A 1 -22.84 0.35 19.04
CA MET A 1 -22.11 -0.32 17.93
C MET A 1 -21.93 -1.79 18.31
N SER A 2 -21.98 -2.74 17.38
CA SER A 2 -21.62 -4.15 17.64
C SER A 2 -20.29 -4.46 16.95
N GLU A 3 -19.48 -5.37 17.48
CA GLU A 3 -18.19 -5.77 16.89
C GLU A 3 -18.33 -6.17 15.41
N SER A 4 -19.45 -6.82 15.07
CA SER A 4 -19.80 -7.19 13.69
C SER A 4 -19.90 -6.00 12.74
N ILE A 5 -20.43 -4.85 13.19
CA ILE A 5 -20.55 -3.65 12.36
C ILE A 5 -19.16 -3.08 12.04
N LEU A 6 -18.25 -3.11 13.01
CA LEU A 6 -16.90 -2.60 12.81
C LEU A 6 -16.07 -3.48 11.86
N VAL A 7 -16.30 -4.80 11.91
CA VAL A 7 -15.68 -5.74 10.96
C VAL A 7 -16.17 -5.48 9.53
N GLU A 8 -17.48 -5.29 9.33
CA GLU A 8 -18.01 -4.99 8.00
C GLU A 8 -17.55 -3.61 7.51
N ALA A 9 -17.60 -2.58 8.36
CA ALA A 9 -17.10 -1.25 8.00
C ALA A 9 -15.62 -1.26 7.60
N LYS A 10 -14.79 -2.04 8.30
CA LYS A 10 -13.38 -2.23 7.90
C LYS A 10 -13.29 -2.86 6.50
N LYS A 11 -14.06 -3.91 6.25
CA LYS A 11 -14.06 -4.63 4.97
C LYS A 11 -14.47 -3.69 3.84
N ASP A 12 -15.59 -3.01 3.97
CA ASP A 12 -16.10 -2.05 2.97
C ASP A 12 -15.10 -0.92 2.70
N THR A 13 -14.47 -0.38 3.75
CA THR A 13 -13.47 0.68 3.63
C THR A 13 -12.22 0.17 2.91
N THR A 14 -11.80 -1.06 3.20
CA THR A 14 -10.66 -1.70 2.54
C THR A 14 -10.96 -1.94 1.06
N GLU A 15 -12.13 -2.48 0.75
CA GLU A 15 -12.58 -2.73 -0.63
C GLU A 15 -12.63 -1.43 -1.44
N LYS A 16 -13.25 -0.37 -0.91
CA LYS A 16 -13.27 0.96 -1.56
C LYS A 16 -11.88 1.52 -1.84
N LEU A 17 -10.96 1.35 -0.89
CA LEU A 17 -9.59 1.83 -1.05
C LEU A 17 -8.84 1.01 -2.11
N VAL A 18 -9.06 -0.31 -2.15
CA VAL A 18 -8.48 -1.19 -3.16
C VAL A 18 -9.04 -0.86 -4.55
N ASP A 19 -10.34 -0.67 -4.68
CA ASP A 19 -11.00 -0.32 -5.94
C ASP A 19 -10.46 1.00 -6.53
N LEU A 20 -10.10 1.94 -5.67
CA LEU A 20 -9.49 3.21 -6.05
C LEU A 20 -8.00 3.05 -6.43
N LEU A 21 -7.20 2.42 -5.55
CA LEU A 21 -5.75 2.42 -5.69
C LEU A 21 -5.22 1.34 -6.64
N CYS A 22 -5.89 0.20 -6.73
CA CYS A 22 -5.44 -0.92 -7.57
C CYS A 22 -5.27 -0.52 -9.05
N PRO A 23 -6.26 0.09 -9.73
CA PRO A 23 -6.10 0.48 -11.13
C PRO A 23 -5.01 1.56 -11.33
N HIS A 24 -4.89 2.50 -10.39
CA HIS A 24 -3.85 3.54 -10.42
C HIS A 24 -2.44 2.93 -10.31
N ILE A 25 -2.23 2.06 -9.32
CA ILE A 25 -0.96 1.38 -9.09
C ILE A 25 -0.61 0.48 -10.29
N TYR A 26 -1.59 -0.27 -10.82
CA TYR A 26 -1.40 -1.08 -12.02
C TYR A 26 -0.90 -0.24 -13.20
N ASN A 27 -1.52 0.91 -13.45
CA ASN A 27 -1.12 1.80 -14.54
C ASN A 27 0.32 2.30 -14.36
N GLY A 28 0.68 2.72 -13.15
CA GLY A 28 2.06 3.13 -12.84
C GLY A 28 3.08 2.02 -13.10
N LEU A 29 2.79 0.79 -12.66
CA LEU A 29 3.66 -0.38 -12.90
C LEU A 29 3.74 -0.74 -14.38
N LEU A 30 2.62 -0.67 -15.10
CA LEU A 30 2.58 -0.93 -16.53
C LEU A 30 3.44 0.09 -17.30
N MET A 31 3.39 1.37 -16.90
CA MET A 31 4.25 2.37 -17.51
C MET A 31 5.74 2.10 -17.23
N MET A 32 6.11 1.80 -15.98
CA MET A 32 7.48 1.40 -15.64
C MET A 32 7.95 0.21 -16.49
N TYR A 33 7.08 -0.77 -16.72
CA TYR A 33 7.39 -1.90 -17.58
C TYR A 33 7.56 -1.50 -19.06
N LYS A 34 6.67 -0.67 -19.61
CA LYS A 34 6.79 -0.18 -21.01
C LYS A 34 8.12 0.53 -21.23
N GLN A 35 8.53 1.38 -20.29
CA GLN A 35 9.84 2.02 -20.34
C GLN A 35 10.99 1.03 -20.29
N SER A 36 10.84 -0.03 -19.49
CA SER A 36 11.84 -1.10 -19.41
C SER A 36 12.01 -1.84 -20.75
N VAL A 37 10.92 -1.98 -21.51
CA VAL A 37 10.95 -2.52 -22.88
C VAL A 37 11.65 -1.55 -23.83
N GLU A 38 11.38 -0.25 -23.73
CA GLU A 38 12.04 0.78 -24.56
C GLU A 38 13.55 0.84 -24.30
N LEU A 39 13.97 0.72 -23.04
CA LEU A 39 15.40 0.73 -22.65
C LEU A 39 16.15 -0.51 -23.14
N ASN A 40 15.58 -1.70 -22.95
CA ASN A 40 16.18 -2.95 -23.42
C ASN A 40 15.10 -4.00 -23.73
N PRO A 41 14.70 -4.16 -25.00
CA PRO A 41 13.66 -5.12 -25.39
C PRO A 41 14.02 -6.58 -25.08
N ASN A 42 15.32 -6.93 -25.13
CA ASN A 42 15.79 -8.30 -24.92
C ASN A 42 15.75 -8.68 -23.45
N GLU A 43 16.07 -7.74 -22.56
CA GLU A 43 16.13 -7.93 -21.11
C GLU A 43 15.09 -7.09 -20.35
N SER A 44 13.91 -6.88 -20.95
CA SER A 44 12.87 -5.98 -20.41
C SER A 44 12.43 -6.34 -18.99
N ILE A 45 12.40 -7.63 -18.64
CA ILE A 45 12.05 -8.10 -17.29
C ILE A 45 13.12 -7.71 -16.27
N LYS A 46 14.41 -7.86 -16.61
CA LYS A 46 15.52 -7.45 -15.72
C LYS A 46 15.49 -5.94 -15.51
N MET A 47 15.28 -5.19 -16.60
CA MET A 47 15.17 -3.73 -16.53
C MET A 47 13.96 -3.28 -15.69
N PHE A 48 12.83 -3.99 -15.81
CA PHE A 48 11.67 -3.73 -14.98
C PHE A 48 11.93 -4.02 -13.50
N GLN A 49 12.63 -5.12 -13.19
CA GLN A 49 13.06 -5.41 -11.82
C GLN A 49 13.96 -4.33 -11.22
N ILE A 50 14.90 -3.80 -12.01
CA ILE A 50 15.73 -2.65 -11.60
C ILE A 50 14.84 -1.44 -11.27
N ASN A 51 13.89 -1.11 -12.14
CA ASN A 51 12.96 0.01 -11.92
C ASN A 51 12.09 -0.20 -10.67
N LEU A 52 11.58 -1.41 -10.44
CA LEU A 52 10.84 -1.77 -9.22
C LEU A 52 11.71 -1.58 -7.96
N GLY A 53 13.00 -1.93 -8.03
CA GLY A 53 13.95 -1.73 -6.93
C GLY A 53 14.18 -0.26 -6.58
N ARG A 54 13.93 0.66 -7.52
CA ARG A 54 14.08 2.11 -7.33
C ARG A 54 12.83 2.81 -6.82
N VAL A 55 11.69 2.12 -6.75
CA VAL A 55 10.44 2.67 -6.23
C VAL A 55 10.61 3.36 -4.86
N PRO A 56 11.34 2.81 -3.87
CA PRO A 56 11.49 3.45 -2.56
C PRO A 56 12.27 4.78 -2.55
N VAL A 57 13.00 5.09 -3.62
CA VAL A 57 13.88 6.28 -3.71
C VAL A 57 13.42 7.24 -4.80
N LEU A 58 12.15 7.17 -5.21
CA LEU A 58 11.59 8.05 -6.22
C LEU A 58 11.62 9.52 -5.75
N PRO A 59 11.93 10.47 -6.65
CA PRO A 59 11.91 11.89 -6.32
C PRO A 59 10.51 12.35 -5.88
N THR A 60 10.45 13.27 -4.92
CA THR A 60 9.18 13.86 -4.45
C THR A 60 8.38 14.53 -5.57
N THR A 61 9.05 15.06 -6.59
CA THR A 61 8.39 15.64 -7.79
C THR A 61 7.60 14.59 -8.57
N THR A 62 8.16 13.38 -8.71
CA THR A 62 7.49 12.24 -9.34
C THR A 62 6.30 11.80 -8.51
N LEU A 63 6.47 11.68 -7.19
CA LEU A 63 5.38 11.29 -6.28
C LEU A 63 4.23 12.30 -6.31
N LYS A 64 4.55 13.59 -6.35
CA LYS A 64 3.52 14.65 -6.43
C LYS A 64 2.76 14.59 -7.75
N SER A 65 3.46 14.42 -8.88
CA SER A 65 2.80 14.32 -10.19
C SER A 65 1.93 13.06 -10.31
N ASP A 66 2.38 11.93 -9.78
CA ASP A 66 1.59 10.69 -9.75
C ASP A 66 0.37 10.82 -8.85
N TYR A 67 0.53 11.47 -7.70
CA TYR A 67 -0.58 11.75 -6.78
C TYR A 67 -1.61 12.71 -7.38
N GLU A 68 -1.17 13.77 -8.07
CA GLU A 68 -2.07 14.66 -8.81
C GLU A 68 -2.83 13.90 -9.90
N TYR A 69 -2.16 12.98 -10.60
CA TYR A 69 -2.81 12.11 -11.58
C TYR A 69 -3.89 11.21 -10.96
N LEU A 70 -3.62 10.60 -9.79
CA LEU A 70 -4.61 9.82 -9.04
C LEU A 70 -5.88 10.64 -8.75
N LEU A 71 -5.73 11.89 -8.32
CA LEU A 71 -6.86 12.78 -8.02
C LEU A 71 -7.66 13.14 -9.29
N HIS A 72 -6.97 13.37 -10.41
CA HIS A 72 -7.60 13.78 -11.66
C HIS A 72 -8.28 12.63 -12.43
N GLU A 73 -7.59 11.49 -12.62
CA GLU A 73 -8.17 10.34 -13.34
C GLU A 73 -9.07 9.47 -12.48
N GLY A 74 -8.73 9.30 -11.20
CA GLY A 74 -9.51 8.51 -10.26
C GLY A 74 -10.87 9.13 -9.93
N LYS A 75 -11.12 10.38 -10.35
CA LYS A 75 -12.30 11.18 -9.98
C LYS A 75 -12.52 11.18 -8.47
N CYS A 76 -11.43 11.15 -7.71
CA CYS A 76 -11.44 11.07 -6.26
C CYS A 76 -11.05 12.44 -5.71
N ASP A 77 -11.91 12.98 -4.85
CA ASP A 77 -11.57 14.20 -4.14
C ASP A 77 -10.48 13.90 -3.10
N GLU A 78 -9.51 14.81 -2.93
CA GLU A 78 -8.44 14.65 -1.94
C GLU A 78 -9.02 14.47 -0.54
N LYS A 79 -10.13 15.14 -0.25
CA LYS A 79 -10.86 15.00 1.02
C LYS A 79 -11.46 13.60 1.20
N GLU A 80 -12.04 13.03 0.15
CA GLU A 80 -12.62 11.67 0.20
C GLU A 80 -11.53 10.63 0.46
N LEU A 81 -10.38 10.73 -0.21
CA LEU A 81 -9.24 9.84 0.03
C LEU A 81 -8.71 9.96 1.46
N THR A 82 -8.59 11.20 1.96
CA THR A 82 -8.18 11.47 3.35
C THR A 82 -9.12 10.79 4.34
N GLN A 83 -10.43 10.99 4.18
CA GLN A 83 -11.44 10.39 5.05
C GLN A 83 -11.42 8.86 4.96
N LEU A 84 -11.21 8.29 3.78
CA LEU A 84 -11.14 6.85 3.57
C LEU A 84 -9.94 6.23 4.31
N ILE A 85 -8.76 6.86 4.20
CA ILE A 85 -7.55 6.43 4.91
C ILE A 85 -7.73 6.56 6.42
N GLU A 86 -8.26 7.70 6.90
CA GLU A 86 -8.50 7.91 8.34
C GLU A 86 -9.48 6.88 8.91
N ASN A 87 -10.60 6.63 8.22
CA ASN A 87 -11.60 5.63 8.58
C ASN A 87 -10.99 4.23 8.71
N LEU A 88 -10.17 3.86 7.75
CA LEU A 88 -9.53 2.56 7.70
C LEU A 88 -8.62 2.35 8.92
N PHE A 89 -7.79 3.35 9.22
CA PHE A 89 -6.88 3.31 10.36
C PHE A 89 -7.63 3.25 11.68
N ILE A 90 -8.70 4.03 11.85
CA ILE A 90 -9.55 3.98 13.04
C ILE A 90 -10.14 2.58 13.20
N CYS A 91 -10.74 2.01 12.14
CA CYS A 91 -11.39 0.71 12.20
C CYS A 91 -10.39 -0.40 12.55
N HIS A 92 -9.24 -0.43 11.88
CA HIS A 92 -8.21 -1.41 12.17
C HIS A 92 -7.64 -1.26 13.59
N ALA A 93 -7.36 -0.04 14.04
CA ALA A 93 -6.85 0.22 15.38
C ALA A 93 -7.84 -0.21 16.46
N LYS A 94 -9.12 0.14 16.31
CA LYS A 94 -10.21 -0.27 17.19
C LYS A 94 -10.33 -1.78 17.28
N LEU A 95 -10.42 -2.48 16.14
CA LEU A 95 -10.51 -3.95 16.11
C LEU A 95 -9.31 -4.60 16.81
N ASN A 96 -8.09 -4.10 16.54
CA ASN A 96 -6.89 -4.65 17.14
C ASN A 96 -6.80 -4.45 18.66
N LEU A 97 -7.28 -3.30 19.17
CA LEU A 97 -7.31 -3.04 20.61
C LEU A 97 -8.45 -3.79 21.30
N MET A 98 -9.61 -3.94 20.65
CA MET A 98 -10.71 -4.75 21.16
C MET A 98 -10.29 -6.20 21.35
N ALA A 99 -9.59 -6.77 20.35
CA ALA A 99 -9.00 -8.11 20.43
C ALA A 99 -8.01 -8.25 21.61
N ARG A 100 -7.50 -7.15 22.15
CA ARG A 100 -6.58 -7.08 23.29
C ARG A 100 -7.25 -6.59 24.59
N GLY A 101 -8.58 -6.52 24.63
CA GLY A 101 -9.38 -6.24 25.82
C GLY A 101 -9.79 -4.77 26.02
N LEU A 102 -9.71 -3.93 24.99
CA LEU A 102 -10.27 -2.57 25.06
C LEU A 102 -11.79 -2.60 24.95
N SER A 103 -12.48 -1.78 25.76
CA SER A 103 -13.94 -1.62 25.68
C SER A 103 -14.35 -1.00 24.34
N LEU A 104 -15.54 -1.36 23.85
CA LEU A 104 -16.07 -0.87 22.59
C LEU A 104 -16.25 0.66 22.56
N ASP A 105 -16.57 1.24 23.73
CA ASP A 105 -16.83 2.67 23.91
C ASP A 105 -15.55 3.51 24.01
N ALA A 106 -14.38 2.88 23.92
CA ALA A 106 -13.10 3.58 24.03
C ALA A 106 -12.86 4.45 22.78
N ASN A 107 -12.72 5.75 23.01
CA ASN A 107 -12.32 6.70 21.98
C ASN A 107 -10.80 6.61 21.76
N ILE A 108 -10.40 6.38 20.50
CA ILE A 108 -8.99 6.42 20.08
C ILE A 108 -8.77 7.76 19.38
N SER A 109 -7.84 8.56 19.90
CA SER A 109 -7.48 9.82 19.26
C SER A 109 -6.78 9.56 17.93
N LEU A 110 -7.22 10.24 16.86
CA LEU A 110 -6.56 10.23 15.54
C LEU A 110 -5.07 10.56 15.63
N LYS A 111 -4.69 11.46 16.55
CA LYS A 111 -3.28 11.87 16.77
C LYS A 111 -2.38 10.72 17.22
N ASP A 112 -2.95 9.66 17.79
CA ASP A 112 -2.21 8.50 18.27
C ASP A 112 -2.02 7.42 17.23
N LEU A 113 -2.69 7.56 16.08
CA LEU A 113 -2.63 6.60 14.98
C LEU A 113 -1.50 6.90 13.99
N GLU A 114 -0.78 8.03 14.16
CA GLU A 114 0.34 8.45 13.30
C GLU A 114 0.03 8.30 11.80
N ILE A 115 -1.18 8.73 11.41
CA ILE A 115 -1.71 8.51 10.06
C ILE A 115 -0.81 9.24 9.04
N PRO A 116 -0.29 8.54 8.02
CA PRO A 116 0.52 9.15 6.98
C PRO A 116 -0.31 10.11 6.11
N THR A 117 0.37 11.05 5.45
CA THR A 117 -0.29 11.84 4.39
C THR A 117 -0.71 10.94 3.23
N ASN A 118 -1.75 11.33 2.48
CA ASN A 118 -2.26 10.56 1.35
C ASN A 118 -1.16 10.16 0.37
N MET A 119 -0.31 11.12 -0.02
CA MET A 119 0.81 10.88 -0.92
C MET A 119 1.81 9.85 -0.35
N ASN A 120 2.16 9.95 0.93
CA ASN A 120 3.08 8.99 1.57
C ASN A 120 2.44 7.60 1.69
N PHE A 121 1.14 7.53 1.98
CA PHE A 121 0.39 6.29 2.02
C PHE A 121 0.39 5.59 0.64
N VAL A 122 0.03 6.32 -0.42
CA VAL A 122 0.02 5.81 -1.80
C VAL A 122 1.42 5.36 -2.22
N HIS A 123 2.45 6.15 -1.91
CA HIS A 123 3.83 5.76 -2.18
C HIS A 123 4.23 4.46 -1.47
N GLN A 124 3.84 4.30 -0.21
CA GLN A 124 4.11 3.06 0.52
C GLN A 124 3.36 1.87 -0.07
N CYS A 125 2.14 2.07 -0.57
CA CYS A 125 1.42 1.05 -1.35
C CYS A 125 2.21 0.64 -2.59
N TYR A 126 2.81 1.58 -3.32
CA TYR A 126 3.72 1.27 -4.43
C TYR A 126 4.94 0.47 -3.97
N ILE A 127 5.59 0.85 -2.87
CA ILE A 127 6.76 0.13 -2.35
C ILE A 127 6.43 -1.32 -2.02
N ASN A 128 5.35 -1.54 -1.26
CA ASN A 128 4.94 -2.88 -0.87
C ASN A 128 4.45 -3.71 -2.06
N THR A 129 3.76 -3.08 -3.02
CA THR A 129 3.37 -3.73 -4.27
C THR A 129 4.59 -4.09 -5.12
N ALA A 130 5.56 -3.19 -5.28
CA ALA A 130 6.78 -3.44 -6.04
C ALA A 130 7.55 -4.63 -5.48
N ARG A 131 7.58 -4.82 -4.15
CA ARG A 131 8.15 -6.01 -3.51
C ARG A 131 7.42 -7.31 -3.86
N GLU A 132 6.08 -7.28 -3.94
CA GLU A 132 5.28 -8.44 -4.34
C GLU A 132 5.42 -8.73 -5.86
N ILE A 133 5.57 -7.69 -6.68
CA ILE A 133 5.71 -7.80 -8.14
C ILE A 133 7.14 -8.17 -8.56
N TYR A 134 8.19 -7.74 -7.85
CA TYR A 134 9.59 -8.01 -8.21
C TYR A 134 9.89 -9.48 -8.56
N PRO A 135 9.51 -10.49 -7.74
CA PRO A 135 9.70 -11.90 -8.11
C PRO A 135 8.72 -12.38 -9.21
N ASN A 136 7.62 -11.65 -9.44
CA ASN A 136 6.59 -11.95 -10.42
C ASN A 136 6.64 -11.02 -11.64
N ALA A 137 7.77 -10.36 -11.89
CA ALA A 137 7.91 -9.32 -12.91
C ALA A 137 7.60 -9.85 -14.33
N TYR A 138 7.80 -11.16 -14.54
CA TYR A 138 7.46 -11.84 -15.78
C TYR A 138 5.98 -11.68 -16.17
N LEU A 139 5.05 -11.48 -15.22
CA LEU A 139 3.62 -11.32 -15.50
C LEU A 139 3.31 -10.17 -16.47
N PHE A 140 4.15 -9.14 -16.48
CA PHE A 140 4.03 -7.97 -17.36
C PHE A 140 4.58 -8.22 -18.78
N SER A 141 5.19 -9.37 -19.04
CA SER A 141 5.85 -9.66 -20.33
C SER A 141 4.92 -9.44 -21.52
N HIS A 142 5.39 -8.68 -22.51
CA HIS A 142 4.67 -8.39 -23.75
C HIS A 142 4.73 -9.58 -24.73
N LYS A 143 5.55 -10.60 -24.40
CA LYS A 143 5.75 -11.80 -25.22
C LYS A 143 4.61 -12.81 -25.07
N TYR A 144 3.75 -12.64 -24.07
CA TYR A 144 2.58 -13.49 -23.87
C TYR A 144 1.46 -13.14 -24.87
N SER A 145 0.60 -14.12 -25.16
CA SER A 145 -0.64 -13.87 -25.94
C SER A 145 -1.57 -12.92 -25.19
N LEU A 146 -2.49 -12.26 -25.90
CA LEU A 146 -3.48 -11.37 -25.29
C LEU A 146 -4.34 -12.08 -24.24
N GLU A 147 -4.67 -13.35 -24.47
CA GLU A 147 -5.41 -14.18 -23.51
C GLU A 147 -4.60 -14.41 -22.22
N GLN A 148 -3.32 -14.76 -22.35
CA GLN A 148 -2.44 -14.95 -21.19
C GLN A 148 -2.19 -13.62 -20.46
N GLN A 149 -2.10 -12.49 -21.17
CA GLN A 149 -1.99 -11.18 -20.56
C GLN A 149 -3.24 -10.83 -19.73
N ALA A 150 -4.44 -11.19 -20.21
CA ALA A 150 -5.67 -11.01 -19.46
C ALA A 150 -5.72 -11.87 -18.19
N GLN A 151 -5.25 -13.12 -18.24
CA GLN A 151 -5.12 -13.96 -17.04
C GLN A 151 -4.06 -13.41 -16.08
N ASN A 152 -2.89 -13.01 -16.60
CA ASN A 152 -1.83 -12.39 -15.80
C ASN A 152 -2.31 -11.12 -15.10
N ARG A 153 -3.21 -10.35 -15.73
CA ARG A 153 -3.79 -9.15 -15.14
C ARG A 153 -4.50 -9.46 -13.83
N GLU A 154 -5.29 -10.54 -13.76
CA GLU A 154 -5.96 -10.95 -12.52
C GLU A 154 -4.94 -11.26 -11.42
N PHE A 155 -3.87 -11.99 -11.75
CA PHE A 155 -2.79 -12.26 -10.79
C PHE A 155 -2.07 -10.98 -10.35
N ILE A 156 -1.85 -10.03 -11.25
CA ILE A 156 -1.24 -8.75 -10.92
C ILE A 156 -2.14 -7.97 -9.95
N ASP A 157 -3.44 -7.88 -10.23
CA ASP A 157 -4.39 -7.19 -9.37
C ASP A 157 -4.41 -7.80 -7.96
N GLN A 158 -4.35 -9.14 -7.84
CA GLN A 158 -4.21 -9.82 -6.54
C GLN A 158 -2.91 -9.44 -5.80
N LYS A 159 -1.78 -9.30 -6.50
CA LYS A 159 -0.51 -8.87 -5.90
C LYS A 159 -0.58 -7.41 -5.44
N ILE A 160 -1.24 -6.55 -6.21
CA ILE A 160 -1.45 -5.14 -5.85
C ILE A 160 -2.32 -5.04 -4.59
N THR A 161 -3.46 -5.73 -4.56
CA THR A 161 -4.33 -5.79 -3.38
C THR A 161 -3.57 -6.22 -2.14
N LYS A 162 -2.76 -7.29 -2.26
CA LYS A 162 -1.92 -7.76 -1.15
C LYS A 162 -0.88 -6.71 -0.70
N GLY A 163 -0.30 -5.96 -1.64
CA GLY A 163 0.60 -4.83 -1.36
C GLY A 163 -0.08 -3.70 -0.57
N ILE A 164 -1.31 -3.36 -0.95
CA ILE A 164 -2.14 -2.36 -0.24
C ILE A 164 -2.47 -2.86 1.17
N GLU A 165 -2.98 -4.08 1.31
CA GLU A 165 -3.30 -4.69 2.62
C GLU A 165 -2.10 -4.77 3.56
N ARG A 166 -0.90 -5.03 3.01
CA ARG A 166 0.35 -5.03 3.78
C ARG A 166 0.66 -3.63 4.28
N THR A 167 0.51 -2.62 3.44
CA THR A 167 0.72 -1.21 3.80
C THR A 167 -0.19 -0.77 4.93
N ILE A 168 -1.48 -1.12 4.86
CA ILE A 168 -2.46 -0.84 5.92
C ILE A 168 -2.02 -1.48 7.26
N ARG A 169 -1.45 -2.67 7.22
CA ARG A 169 -0.94 -3.36 8.42
C ARG A 169 0.31 -2.71 9.00
N ASP A 170 1.25 -2.35 8.14
CA ASP A 170 2.57 -1.82 8.51
C ASP A 170 2.47 -0.44 9.18
N PHE A 171 1.50 0.39 8.76
CA PHE A 171 1.32 1.72 9.29
C PHE A 171 0.64 1.79 10.66
N ILE A 172 0.14 0.68 11.22
CA ILE A 172 -0.55 0.72 12.52
C ILE A 172 0.45 0.41 13.63
N PRO A 173 0.84 1.40 14.47
CA PRO A 173 1.80 1.19 15.56
C PRO A 173 1.12 0.48 16.74
N LEU A 174 0.84 -0.81 16.57
CA LEU A 174 0.06 -1.63 17.52
C LEU A 174 0.66 -1.63 18.94
N GLU A 175 1.98 -1.69 19.06
CA GLU A 175 2.67 -1.70 20.35
C GLU A 175 2.53 -0.37 21.10
N THR A 176 2.69 0.76 20.39
CA THR A 176 2.50 2.11 20.95
C THR A 176 1.06 2.28 21.43
N LEU A 177 0.11 1.85 20.61
CA LEU A 177 -1.31 1.98 20.88
C LEU A 177 -1.75 1.09 22.06
N PHE A 178 -1.29 -0.16 22.11
CA PHE A 178 -1.56 -1.08 23.21
C PHE A 178 -1.04 -0.54 24.55
N ASN A 179 0.20 -0.05 24.58
CA ASN A 179 0.79 0.51 25.79
C ASN A 179 0.02 1.73 26.30
N LYS A 180 -0.42 2.60 25.38
CA LYS A 180 -1.17 3.82 25.73
C LYS A 180 -2.57 3.52 26.26
N TYR A 181 -3.32 2.66 25.58
CA TYR A 181 -4.75 2.47 25.83
C TYR A 181 -5.08 1.30 26.76
N ILE A 182 -4.23 0.28 26.85
CA ILE A 182 -4.50 -0.91 27.68
C ILE A 182 -3.56 -0.96 28.88
N ARG A 183 -2.23 -0.89 28.65
CA ARG A 183 -1.24 -1.07 29.73
C ARG A 183 -1.30 0.02 30.80
N ASN A 184 -1.37 1.29 30.39
CA ASN A 184 -1.45 2.42 31.33
C ASN A 184 -2.74 2.41 32.19
N ASN A 185 -3.82 1.81 31.68
CA ASN A 185 -5.06 1.64 32.44
C ASN A 185 -4.99 0.48 33.44
N ILE A 186 -4.22 -0.57 33.14
CA ILE A 186 -3.99 -1.70 34.05
C ILE A 186 -3.01 -1.33 35.18
N THR A 187 -1.92 -0.62 34.87
CA THR A 187 -0.90 -0.23 35.87
C THR A 187 -1.40 0.84 36.85
N ARG A 188 -2.25 1.78 36.43
CA ARG A 188 -2.90 2.75 37.34
C ARG A 188 -3.83 2.08 38.37
N LYS A 189 -4.40 0.92 38.06
CA LYS A 189 -5.29 0.17 38.96
C LYS A 189 -4.53 -0.62 40.03
N SER A 190 -3.32 -1.07 39.72
CA SER A 190 -2.48 -1.85 40.65
C SER A 190 -1.74 -0.98 41.69
N GLY A 191 -1.65 0.34 41.49
CA GLY A 191 -0.99 1.29 42.41
C GLY A 191 -1.87 1.92 43.50
N LYS A 192 -3.17 1.60 43.58
CA LYS A 192 -4.08 2.14 44.62
C LYS A 192 -4.74 1.02 45.44
N GLN A 193 -3.95 0.37 46.30
CA GLN A 193 -4.49 -0.25 47.51
C GLN A 193 -3.83 0.37 48.74
N LYS A 194 -4.46 1.42 49.28
CA LYS A 194 -4.62 1.61 50.74
C LYS A 194 -5.93 2.36 51.01
N GLY A 195 -6.87 1.65 51.63
CA GLY A 195 -7.88 2.23 52.52
C GLY A 195 -9.19 2.73 51.89
N GLY A 196 -10.28 1.99 52.13
CA GLY A 196 -11.63 2.56 52.16
C GLY A 196 -12.62 1.93 51.19
N LYS A 197 -13.58 1.18 51.74
CA LYS A 197 -14.81 0.73 51.05
C LYS A 197 -15.44 1.91 50.30
N LYS A 198 -15.55 1.84 48.97
CA LYS A 198 -16.56 2.58 48.21
C LYS A 198 -16.80 1.94 46.84
N LYS A 199 -18.07 2.01 46.46
CA LYS A 199 -18.78 1.31 45.39
C LYS A 199 -18.13 1.50 44.01
N ASN A 200 -18.43 0.54 43.14
CA ASN A 200 -18.01 0.45 41.74
C ASN A 200 -18.48 1.67 40.94
N ASN A 201 -17.68 2.74 40.84
CA ASN A 201 -18.00 3.90 40.00
C ASN A 201 -17.35 3.76 38.61
N LEU A 202 -17.72 2.70 37.88
CA LEU A 202 -17.46 2.61 36.43
C LEU A 202 -18.24 3.69 35.66
N GLU A 203 -19.39 4.12 36.18
CA GLU A 203 -20.27 5.12 35.55
C GLU A 203 -19.67 6.54 35.48
N SER A 204 -18.81 6.95 36.42
CA SER A 204 -18.30 8.34 36.45
C SER A 204 -17.18 8.63 35.45
N LEU A 205 -16.73 7.65 34.66
CA LEU A 205 -15.71 7.86 33.61
C LEU A 205 -16.31 8.02 32.20
N MET A 206 -17.63 7.97 32.04
CA MET A 206 -18.29 8.09 30.72
C MET A 206 -18.70 9.51 30.32
N ASN A 207 -18.41 10.54 31.11
CA ASN A 207 -18.79 11.91 30.76
C ASN A 207 -17.60 12.74 30.26
N VAL A 208 -17.08 12.35 29.09
CA VAL A 208 -16.30 13.26 28.25
C VAL A 208 -17.18 13.50 27.03
N ASN A 209 -17.73 14.73 26.93
CA ASN A 209 -18.57 15.16 25.82
C ASN A 209 -17.93 14.79 24.49
N LEU A 210 -18.62 13.94 23.74
CA LEU A 210 -18.18 13.40 22.45
C LEU A 210 -18.57 14.36 21.33
N ASP A 211 -17.67 14.50 20.35
CA ASP A 211 -18.07 14.79 18.98
C ASP A 211 -18.21 13.45 18.26
N THR A 212 -19.44 12.92 18.20
CA THR A 212 -19.82 11.66 17.52
C THR A 212 -20.19 11.85 16.06
N SER A 213 -20.09 13.09 15.55
CA SER A 213 -20.57 13.45 14.20
C SER A 213 -20.04 12.55 13.08
N PHE A 214 -18.81 12.05 13.22
CA PHE A 214 -18.17 11.17 12.25
C PHE A 214 -18.71 9.73 12.25
N VAL A 215 -19.11 9.20 13.42
CA VAL A 215 -19.66 7.83 13.52
C VAL A 215 -21.08 7.78 12.93
N ASP A 216 -21.86 8.84 13.15
CA ASP A 216 -23.20 8.99 12.56
C ASP A 216 -23.13 9.17 11.03
N GLU A 217 -22.01 9.69 10.51
CA GLU A 217 -21.75 9.83 9.08
C GLU A 217 -21.39 8.49 8.43
N ILE A 218 -20.68 7.60 9.12
CA ILE A 218 -20.43 6.21 8.67
C ILE A 218 -21.75 5.43 8.60
N GLU A 219 -22.60 5.50 9.64
CA GLU A 219 -23.91 4.81 9.65
C GLU A 219 -24.81 5.28 8.49
N LYS A 220 -24.86 6.59 8.23
CA LYS A 220 -25.61 7.13 7.07
C LYS A 220 -25.05 6.68 5.73
N ASN A 221 -23.72 6.56 5.61
CA ASN A 221 -23.09 6.16 4.36
C ASN A 221 -23.28 4.66 4.05
N VAL A 222 -23.34 3.79 5.06
CA VAL A 222 -23.64 2.35 4.89
C VAL A 222 -25.06 2.13 4.36
N ASP A 223 -26.05 2.87 4.90
CA ASP A 223 -27.45 2.80 4.42
C ASP A 223 -27.63 3.40 3.02
N LEU A 224 -26.82 4.40 2.63
CA LEU A 224 -26.88 5.02 1.29
C LEU A 224 -26.18 4.17 0.21
N GLN A 225 -25.12 3.44 0.56
CA GLN A 225 -24.37 2.59 -0.38
C GLN A 225 -25.17 1.37 -0.85
N SER A 226 -25.99 0.81 0.05
CA SER A 226 -26.90 -0.30 -0.26
C SER A 226 -27.93 0.05 -1.35
N ASN A 227 -28.28 1.33 -1.50
CA ASN A 227 -29.25 1.81 -2.49
C ASN A 227 -28.59 2.31 -3.80
N ARG A 228 -27.32 2.75 -3.78
CA ARG A 228 -26.61 3.26 -4.98
C ARG A 228 -26.01 2.16 -5.86
N LEU A 229 -25.61 1.03 -5.29
CA LEU A 229 -25.00 -0.08 -6.06
C LEU A 229 -25.96 -0.73 -7.08
N ILE A 230 -27.28 -0.61 -6.88
CA ILE A 230 -28.29 -1.18 -7.78
C ILE A 230 -28.50 -0.28 -9.01
N GLU A 231 -28.37 1.04 -8.88
CA GLU A 231 -28.60 1.97 -9.98
C GLU A 231 -27.35 2.24 -10.84
N GLU A 232 -26.14 2.26 -10.27
CA GLU A 232 -24.90 2.50 -11.05
C GLU A 232 -24.49 1.31 -11.93
N ASN A 233 -24.76 0.08 -11.49
CA ASN A 233 -24.41 -1.12 -12.26
C ASN A 233 -25.26 -1.31 -13.53
N LEU A 234 -26.43 -0.66 -13.61
CA LEU A 234 -27.24 -0.60 -14.84
C LEU A 234 -26.74 0.43 -15.86
N ALA A 235 -25.93 1.42 -15.43
CA ALA A 235 -25.42 2.50 -16.29
C ALA A 235 -24.03 2.24 -16.89
N LYS A 236 -23.19 1.43 -16.22
CA LYS A 236 -21.80 1.16 -16.65
C LYS A 236 -21.65 0.16 -17.81
N LEU A 237 -22.74 -0.43 -18.32
CA LEU A 237 -22.70 -1.35 -19.46
C LEU A 237 -22.74 -0.66 -20.84
N LYS A 238 -22.75 0.67 -20.93
CA LYS A 238 -22.95 1.35 -22.23
C LYS A 238 -21.89 2.28 -22.76
N ASN A 239 -20.92 2.81 -22.00
CA ASN A 239 -19.99 3.79 -22.59
C ASN A 239 -18.57 3.75 -22.00
N SER A 240 -17.61 3.71 -22.93
CA SER A 240 -16.28 4.32 -22.91
C SER A 240 -15.08 3.48 -22.42
N THR A 241 -14.38 2.93 -23.40
CA THR A 241 -12.92 2.77 -23.43
C THR A 241 -12.22 4.10 -23.10
N PRO A 242 -11.29 4.15 -22.13
CA PRO A 242 -10.41 5.29 -21.94
C PRO A 242 -9.17 5.20 -22.85
N SER A 243 -8.92 6.24 -23.63
CA SER A 243 -7.67 6.46 -24.36
C SER A 243 -6.57 6.97 -23.41
N LEU A 244 -5.43 6.28 -23.40
CA LEU A 244 -4.22 6.57 -22.62
C LEU A 244 -3.52 7.88 -23.06
N PRO A 245 -3.06 8.75 -22.14
CA PRO A 245 -1.96 9.68 -22.39
C PRO A 245 -0.63 9.08 -21.87
N ALA A 246 0.27 8.76 -22.80
CA ALA A 246 1.51 8.02 -22.59
C ALA A 246 2.69 8.83 -21.96
N GLU A 247 2.46 9.95 -21.27
CA GLU A 247 3.53 10.94 -21.04
C GLU A 247 4.05 11.12 -19.61
N HIS A 248 3.44 10.52 -18.58
CA HIS A 248 3.78 10.89 -17.20
C HIS A 248 4.94 10.09 -16.58
N PHE A 249 5.07 8.81 -16.91
CA PHE A 249 6.24 8.02 -16.53
C PHE A 249 7.40 8.17 -17.52
N SER A 250 7.15 8.56 -18.78
CA SER A 250 8.16 8.60 -19.87
C SER A 250 9.38 9.49 -19.59
N LYS A 251 9.30 10.41 -18.62
CA LYS A 251 10.43 11.26 -18.18
C LYS A 251 11.28 10.65 -17.06
N ILE A 252 11.01 9.40 -16.67
CA ILE A 252 11.76 8.68 -15.63
C ILE A 252 13.06 8.13 -16.24
N ILE A 253 14.01 9.07 -16.33
CA ILE A 253 15.47 8.93 -16.28
C ILE A 253 16.23 8.91 -17.62
N LEU A 254 17.18 9.85 -17.65
CA LEU A 254 18.22 10.22 -18.63
C LEU A 254 19.23 9.08 -18.92
N PRO A 255 20.01 9.19 -20.02
CA PRO A 255 20.45 8.08 -20.87
C PRO A 255 21.47 7.14 -20.25
N SER A 256 21.61 6.00 -20.92
CA SER A 256 22.42 4.79 -20.66
C SER A 256 23.87 4.98 -20.18
N GLU A 257 24.39 6.21 -20.17
CA GLU A 257 25.79 6.52 -19.85
C GLU A 257 26.11 6.55 -18.34
N GLN A 258 25.11 6.55 -17.45
CA GLN A 258 25.34 6.44 -16.00
C GLN A 258 25.20 5.01 -15.44
N LEU A 259 25.05 4.00 -16.31
CA LEU A 259 24.80 2.60 -15.89
C LEU A 259 26.05 1.81 -15.51
N ILE A 260 27.27 2.34 -15.70
CA ILE A 260 28.50 1.52 -15.59
C ILE A 260 29.17 1.63 -14.19
N ASP A 261 28.96 2.71 -13.43
CA ASP A 261 29.86 3.00 -12.29
C ASP A 261 29.31 2.72 -10.88
N THR A 262 28.20 1.98 -10.70
CA THR A 262 27.66 1.81 -9.32
C THR A 262 27.25 0.40 -8.89
N ILE A 263 27.50 -0.64 -9.68
CA ILE A 263 27.20 -2.02 -9.23
C ILE A 263 28.29 -3.01 -9.68
N ILE A 264 29.54 -2.79 -9.26
CA ILE A 264 30.53 -3.87 -9.14
C ILE A 264 31.34 -3.62 -7.86
N PRO A 265 31.19 -4.42 -6.79
CA PRO A 265 32.19 -4.46 -5.72
C PRO A 265 33.51 -4.97 -6.31
N PRO A 266 34.67 -4.36 -6.00
CA PRO A 266 35.95 -4.97 -6.34
C PRO A 266 36.15 -6.23 -5.48
N GLU A 267 36.94 -7.17 -6.01
CA GLU A 267 37.36 -8.44 -5.39
C GLU A 267 36.50 -9.67 -5.68
N LEU A 268 36.78 -10.28 -6.85
CA LEU A 268 37.20 -11.68 -6.94
C LEU A 268 37.70 -11.94 -8.37
N SER A 269 38.88 -11.38 -8.68
CA SER A 269 39.69 -11.80 -9.84
C SER A 269 41.07 -12.23 -9.34
N GLU A 270 41.11 -13.34 -8.61
CA GLU A 270 42.30 -14.18 -8.60
C GLU A 270 41.94 -15.45 -9.37
N SER A 271 42.31 -15.45 -10.65
CA SER A 271 42.40 -16.67 -11.45
C SER A 271 43.57 -17.51 -10.93
N PRO A 272 43.41 -18.83 -10.71
CA PRO A 272 44.56 -19.67 -10.47
C PRO A 272 45.39 -19.80 -11.75
N ASP A 273 46.69 -19.55 -11.61
CA ASP A 273 47.72 -19.74 -12.63
C ASP A 273 47.56 -21.09 -13.36
N THR A 274 47.47 -21.02 -14.69
CA THR A 274 47.69 -22.18 -15.56
C THR A 274 49.20 -22.44 -15.67
N PRO A 275 49.69 -23.66 -15.40
CA PRO A 275 51.10 -23.96 -15.60
C PRO A 275 51.44 -24.10 -17.10
N ASP A 276 52.56 -23.49 -17.48
CA ASP A 276 53.21 -23.53 -18.79
C ASP A 276 53.27 -24.94 -19.41
N THR A 277 52.84 -25.05 -20.67
CA THR A 277 53.18 -26.15 -21.57
C THR A 277 54.64 -26.01 -22.04
N PRO A 278 55.49 -27.05 -21.96
CA PRO A 278 56.85 -26.98 -22.47
C PRO A 278 56.89 -27.20 -23.99
N ASP A 279 57.78 -26.43 -24.62
CA ASP A 279 58.18 -26.47 -26.03
C ASP A 279 58.49 -27.88 -26.55
N THR A 280 57.92 -28.20 -27.72
CA THR A 280 58.38 -29.26 -28.62
C THR A 280 59.65 -28.82 -29.34
N PRO A 281 60.75 -29.60 -29.35
CA PRO A 281 61.85 -29.38 -30.27
C PRO A 281 61.64 -30.14 -31.58
N ASP A 282 61.92 -29.43 -32.67
CA ASP A 282 61.95 -29.90 -34.06
C ASP A 282 62.84 -31.13 -34.27
N THR A 283 62.33 -32.09 -35.06
CA THR A 283 63.10 -33.14 -35.74
C THR A 283 63.92 -32.54 -36.89
N PRO A 284 65.09 -33.10 -37.24
CA PRO A 284 65.16 -34.35 -38.02
C PRO A 284 66.04 -35.44 -37.41
#